data_AF-A0A939T1Y9-F1
#
_entry.id   AF-A0A939T1Y9-F1
#
_cell.length_a   1.000
_cell.length_b   1.000
_cell.length_c   1.000
_cell.angle_alpha   90.00
_cell.angle_beta   90.00
_cell.angle_gamma   90.00
#
_symmetry.space_group_name_H-M   'P 1'
#
loop_
_entity.id
_entity.type
_entity.pdbx_description
1 polymer ?
#
loop_
_entity_poly.entity_id
_entity_poly.type
_entity_poly.pdbx_seq_one_letter_code
_entity_poly.pdbx_strand_id
1 'polypeptide(L)'
;MRLSLGIFDVFTYAIPGSLYLAFGLYVGARMDWIDPGKLDDVPTLLLAGGIVVISYVIGHLTYLAGTIVDRVFPFWVKTSAHARRRFLDKMPQAADRPFMNVSATVLLTAIERYDKDAALEVLRLRAAGLMVRNCFPPFLAGCVAAIVEAVGDHHRPTAIVCAVLLGLAALVSVPENQKLRDWANHKTLEACFWTPEIDEVLRPPEPAPRPVRQGLWRRLTSA
;
A
#
# COMPACT_ATOMS: atom_id res chain seq x y z
N MET A 1 -11.27 17.80 3.34
CA MET A 1 -10.29 16.87 2.72
C MET A 1 -8.90 17.42 3.00
N ARG A 2 -8.05 16.67 3.69
CA ARG A 2 -6.78 17.19 4.24
C ARG A 2 -5.63 16.91 3.29
N LEU A 3 -4.91 17.97 2.90
CA LEU A 3 -3.74 18.00 2.01
C LEU A 3 -2.68 16.92 2.32
N SER A 4 -2.58 16.48 3.58
CA SER A 4 -1.67 15.42 4.02
C SER A 4 -1.98 14.04 3.48
N LEU A 5 -3.25 13.71 3.17
CA LEU A 5 -3.56 12.45 2.51
C LEU A 5 -3.03 12.46 1.07
N GLY A 6 -3.10 13.62 0.42
CA GLY A 6 -2.63 13.81 -0.95
C GLY A 6 -1.11 13.72 -1.08
N ILE A 7 -0.33 14.25 -0.13
CA ILE A 7 1.13 14.28 -0.31
C ILE A 7 1.76 12.89 -0.25
N PHE A 8 1.35 12.03 0.68
CA PHE A 8 1.86 10.66 0.75
C PHE A 8 1.40 9.83 -0.44
N ASP A 9 0.19 10.08 -0.94
CA ASP A 9 -0.34 9.43 -2.14
C ASP A 9 0.45 9.81 -3.40
N VAL A 10 0.78 11.09 -3.55
CA VAL A 10 1.65 11.60 -4.61
C VAL A 10 2.98 10.85 -4.62
N PHE A 11 3.67 10.75 -3.48
CA PHE A 11 4.93 10.02 -3.41
C PHE A 11 4.78 8.51 -3.64
N THR A 12 3.68 7.92 -3.15
CA THR A 12 3.39 6.49 -3.29
C THR A 12 3.34 6.06 -4.76
N TYR A 13 2.87 6.94 -5.64
CA TYR A 13 2.75 6.65 -7.07
C TYR A 13 3.86 7.29 -7.91
N ALA A 14 4.27 8.52 -7.60
CA ALA A 14 5.28 9.23 -8.40
C ALA A 14 6.65 8.54 -8.34
N ILE A 15 7.07 8.01 -7.17
CA ILE A 15 8.37 7.34 -7.04
C ILE A 15 8.44 6.06 -7.89
N PRO A 16 7.55 5.06 -7.71
CA PRO A 16 7.55 3.89 -8.58
C PRO A 16 7.36 4.25 -10.05
N GLY A 17 6.45 5.19 -10.34
CA GLY A 17 6.18 5.65 -11.69
C GLY A 17 7.41 6.27 -12.37
N SER A 18 8.25 6.98 -11.62
CA SER A 18 9.52 7.50 -12.13
C SER A 18 10.51 6.39 -12.47
N LEU A 19 10.51 5.27 -11.73
CA LEU A 19 11.33 4.10 -12.04
C LEU A 19 10.85 3.41 -13.32
N TYR A 20 9.54 3.27 -13.49
CA TYR A 20 8.95 2.76 -14.72
C TYR A 20 9.25 3.68 -15.92
N LEU A 21 9.13 4.99 -15.73
CA LEU A 21 9.44 5.96 -16.76
C LEU A 21 10.92 5.91 -17.13
N ALA A 22 11.83 5.88 -16.15
CA ALA A 22 13.26 5.76 -16.39
C ALA A 22 13.61 4.48 -17.14
N PHE A 23 13.03 3.34 -16.74
CA PHE A 23 13.20 2.07 -17.44
C PHE A 23 12.66 2.13 -18.88
N GLY A 24 11.46 2.70 -19.06
CA GLY A 24 10.84 2.85 -20.38
C GLY A 24 11.64 3.77 -21.31
N LEU A 25 12.15 4.89 -20.80
CA LEU A 25 13.03 5.80 -21.54
C LEU A 25 14.32 5.11 -21.95
N TYR A 26 14.93 4.34 -21.06
CA TYR A 26 16.13 3.57 -21.36
C TYR A 26 15.90 2.53 -22.46
N VAL A 27 14.84 1.73 -22.36
CA VAL A 27 14.48 0.76 -23.41
C VAL A 27 14.14 1.47 -24.73
N GLY A 28 13.36 2.55 -24.66
CA GLY A 28 12.97 3.33 -25.84
C GLY A 28 14.16 3.95 -26.56
N ALA A 29 15.11 4.52 -25.82
CA ALA A 29 16.36 5.04 -26.38
C ALA A 29 17.20 3.92 -27.01
N ARG A 30 17.26 2.74 -26.37
CA ARG A 30 18.03 1.61 -26.90
C ARG A 30 17.46 1.03 -28.19
N MET A 31 16.13 1.09 -28.35
CA MET A 31 15.38 0.65 -29.52
C MET A 31 15.26 1.73 -30.60
N ASP A 32 15.89 2.90 -30.41
CA ASP A 32 15.79 4.07 -31.29
C ASP A 32 14.35 4.59 -31.48
N TRP A 33 13.47 4.31 -30.51
CA TRP A 33 12.09 4.83 -30.47
C TRP A 33 12.03 6.26 -29.95
N ILE A 34 12.99 6.63 -29.11
CA ILE A 34 13.08 7.94 -28.46
C ILE A 34 14.49 8.45 -28.70
N ASP A 35 14.59 9.65 -29.26
CA ASP A 35 15.85 10.38 -29.41
C ASP A 35 15.96 11.41 -28.27
N PRO A 36 16.84 11.18 -27.27
CA PRO A 36 16.99 12.09 -26.15
C PRO A 36 17.43 13.48 -26.58
N GLY A 37 18.14 13.62 -27.70
CA GLY A 37 18.64 14.91 -28.18
C GLY A 37 17.53 15.88 -28.58
N LYS A 38 16.33 15.38 -28.89
CA LYS A 38 15.17 16.23 -29.22
C LYS A 38 14.53 16.88 -27.99
N LEU A 39 14.95 16.50 -26.78
CA LEU A 39 14.44 17.07 -25.53
C LEU A 39 15.19 18.36 -25.13
N ASP A 40 16.33 18.66 -25.76
CA ASP A 40 17.17 19.83 -25.43
C ASP A 40 16.47 21.16 -25.71
N ASP A 41 15.54 21.19 -26.67
CA ASP A 41 14.77 22.38 -27.03
C ASP A 41 13.53 22.62 -26.13
N VAL A 42 13.20 21.67 -25.25
CA VAL A 42 12.01 21.76 -24.39
C VAL A 42 12.32 22.60 -23.15
N PRO A 43 11.47 23.59 -22.79
CA PRO A 43 11.66 24.35 -21.56
C PRO A 43 11.78 23.44 -20.33
N THR A 44 12.86 23.57 -19.56
CA THR A 44 13.19 22.66 -18.45
C THR A 44 12.06 22.53 -17.44
N LEU A 45 11.34 23.61 -17.15
CA LEU A 45 10.19 23.59 -16.22
C LEU A 45 9.03 22.73 -16.76
N LEU A 46 8.77 22.82 -18.07
CA LEU A 46 7.72 22.04 -18.73
C LEU A 46 8.12 20.57 -18.82
N LEU A 47 9.38 20.28 -19.12
CA LEU A 47 9.92 18.93 -19.13
C LEU A 47 9.84 18.29 -17.73
N ALA A 48 10.33 18.98 -16.70
CA ALA A 48 10.28 18.51 -15.31
C ALA A 48 8.85 18.31 -14.83
N GLY A 49 7.96 19.27 -15.09
CA GLY A 49 6.53 19.16 -14.77
C GLY A 49 5.87 17.97 -15.47
N GLY A 50 6.17 17.78 -16.76
CA GLY A 50 5.70 16.64 -17.56
C GLY A 50 6.19 15.31 -16.99
N ILE A 51 7.47 15.19 -16.64
CA ILE A 51 8.05 13.98 -16.02
C ILE A 51 7.33 13.66 -14.71
N VAL A 52 7.07 14.65 -13.85
CA VAL A 52 6.38 14.45 -12.57
C VAL A 52 4.95 13.93 -12.80
N VAL A 53 4.20 14.57 -13.70
CA VAL A 53 2.81 14.20 -14.00
C VAL A 53 2.75 12.81 -14.64
N ILE A 54 3.59 12.54 -15.65
CA ILE A 54 3.65 11.24 -16.33
C ILE A 54 4.05 10.15 -15.35
N SER A 55 5.06 10.39 -14.51
CA SER A 55 5.47 9.44 -13.47
C SER A 55 4.30 9.13 -12.54
N TYR A 56 3.59 10.14 -12.04
CA TYR A 56 2.43 9.91 -11.18
C TYR A 56 1.34 9.07 -11.87
N VAL A 57 1.00 9.37 -13.13
CA VAL A 57 0.00 8.63 -13.92
C VAL A 57 0.44 7.18 -14.15
N ILE A 58 1.69 6.96 -14.57
CA ILE A 58 2.26 5.61 -14.77
C ILE A 58 2.26 4.84 -13.45
N GLY A 59 2.63 5.49 -12.35
CA GLY A 59 2.57 4.91 -11.01
C GLY A 59 1.17 4.41 -10.64
N HIS A 60 0.15 5.17 -11.01
CA HIS A 60 -1.24 4.77 -10.78
C HIS A 60 -1.65 3.58 -11.65
N LEU A 61 -1.28 3.58 -12.94
CA LEU A 61 -1.56 2.46 -13.86
C LEU A 61 -0.86 1.16 -13.45
N THR A 62 0.37 1.28 -12.95
CA THR A 62 1.22 0.15 -12.54
C THR A 62 0.80 -0.47 -11.20
N TYR A 63 -0.15 0.14 -10.48
CA TYR A 63 -0.81 -0.50 -9.34
C TYR A 63 -1.39 -1.88 -9.70
N LEU A 64 -1.87 -2.04 -10.94
CA LEU A 64 -2.35 -3.33 -11.45
C LEU A 64 -1.22 -4.37 -11.49
N ALA A 65 -0.02 -3.98 -11.89
CA ALA A 65 1.15 -4.86 -11.90
C ALA A 65 1.52 -5.31 -10.48
N GLY A 66 1.50 -4.39 -9.50
CA GLY A 66 1.71 -4.73 -8.09
C GLY A 66 0.68 -5.73 -7.55
N THR A 67 -0.57 -5.63 -8.00
CA THR A 67 -1.64 -6.58 -7.62
C THR A 67 -1.42 -7.97 -8.23
N ILE A 68 -0.90 -8.03 -9.46
CA ILE A 68 -0.51 -9.29 -10.09
C ILE A 68 0.65 -9.93 -9.33
N VAL A 69 1.65 -9.16 -8.93
CA VAL A 69 2.77 -9.64 -8.12
C VAL A 69 2.28 -10.22 -6.79
N ASP A 70 1.38 -9.53 -6.09
CA ASP A 70 0.79 -10.05 -4.84
C ASP A 70 0.05 -11.39 -5.05
N ARG A 71 -0.58 -11.58 -6.22
CA ARG A 71 -1.26 -12.85 -6.57
C ARG A 71 -0.26 -13.96 -6.90
N VAL A 72 0.84 -13.64 -7.58
CA VAL A 72 1.87 -14.61 -7.98
C VAL A 72 2.73 -15.03 -6.78
N PHE A 73 2.99 -14.13 -5.85
CA PHE A 73 3.82 -14.37 -4.67
C PHE A 73 2.99 -14.28 -3.37
N PRO A 74 2.05 -15.21 -3.14
CA PRO A 74 1.14 -15.15 -1.98
C PRO A 74 1.88 -15.29 -0.64
N PHE A 75 3.05 -15.92 -0.64
CA PHE A 75 3.92 -16.04 0.54
C PHE A 75 4.50 -14.70 0.99
N TRP A 76 4.39 -13.64 0.16
CA TRP A 76 4.83 -12.29 0.52
C TRP A 76 3.79 -11.49 1.31
N VAL A 77 2.56 -11.97 1.40
CA VAL A 77 1.47 -11.27 2.08
C VAL A 77 1.34 -11.80 3.51
N LYS A 78 1.96 -11.10 4.47
CA LYS A 78 1.61 -11.31 5.88
C LYS A 78 0.20 -10.78 6.14
N THR A 79 -0.69 -11.68 6.53
CA THR A 79 -2.09 -11.34 6.82
C THR A 79 -2.18 -10.51 8.09
N SER A 80 -3.15 -9.57 8.12
CA SER A 80 -3.49 -8.77 9.30
C SER A 80 -3.71 -9.60 10.59
N ALA A 81 -4.10 -10.87 10.45
CA ALA A 81 -4.20 -11.84 11.52
C ALA A 81 -2.89 -12.01 12.31
N HIS A 82 -1.73 -11.98 11.64
CA HIS A 82 -0.44 -12.10 12.31
C HIS A 82 -0.11 -10.87 13.16
N ALA A 83 -0.47 -9.67 12.70
CA ALA A 83 -0.33 -8.44 13.48
C ALA A 83 -1.26 -8.44 14.70
N ARG A 84 -2.50 -8.91 14.56
CA ARG A 84 -3.44 -9.09 15.67
C ARG A 84 -2.92 -10.06 16.72
N ARG A 85 -2.41 -11.21 16.31
CA ARG A 85 -1.83 -12.21 17.23
C ARG A 85 -0.66 -11.62 18.02
N ARG A 86 0.33 -11.02 17.33
CA ARG A 86 1.45 -10.36 18.01
C ARG A 86 1.03 -9.21 18.92
N PHE A 87 -0.07 -8.52 18.60
CA PHE A 87 -0.62 -7.49 19.47
C PHE A 87 -1.21 -8.11 20.74
N LEU A 88 -2.01 -9.17 20.62
CA LEU A 88 -2.58 -9.89 21.77
C LEU A 88 -1.52 -10.54 22.66
N ASP A 89 -0.44 -11.05 22.08
CA ASP A 89 0.69 -11.60 22.84
C ASP A 89 1.31 -10.54 23.77
N LYS A 90 1.27 -9.25 23.39
CA LYS A 90 1.76 -8.12 24.19
C LYS A 90 0.68 -7.51 25.09
N MET A 91 -0.56 -7.50 24.63
CA MET A 91 -1.70 -6.82 25.26
C MET A 91 -2.89 -7.80 25.37
N PRO A 92 -2.84 -8.79 26.27
CA PRO A 92 -3.88 -9.82 26.38
C PRO A 92 -5.24 -9.24 26.78
N GLN A 93 -5.23 -8.12 27.54
CA GLN A 93 -6.41 -7.34 27.91
C GLN A 93 -7.21 -6.77 26.73
N ALA A 94 -6.65 -6.76 25.52
CA ALA A 94 -7.38 -6.35 24.32
C ALA A 94 -8.23 -7.46 23.70
N ALA A 95 -8.10 -8.72 24.14
CA ALA A 95 -8.72 -9.89 23.51
C ALA A 95 -10.24 -9.75 23.29
N ASP A 96 -10.95 -9.21 24.29
CA ASP A 96 -12.40 -9.09 24.27
C ASP A 96 -12.90 -7.73 23.73
N ARG A 97 -12.00 -6.87 23.24
CA ARG A 97 -12.38 -5.52 22.79
C ARG A 97 -13.00 -5.55 21.38
N PRO A 98 -14.10 -4.80 21.12
CA PRO A 98 -14.79 -4.77 19.83
C PRO A 98 -13.89 -4.55 18.62
N PHE A 99 -12.88 -3.67 18.73
CA PHE A 99 -11.95 -3.37 17.64
C PHE A 99 -11.13 -4.60 17.17
N MET A 100 -11.03 -5.66 17.99
CA MET A 100 -10.29 -6.88 17.63
C MET A 100 -10.96 -7.70 16.51
N ASN A 101 -12.26 -7.48 16.26
CA ASN A 101 -13.03 -8.22 15.25
C ASN A 101 -13.36 -7.39 14.00
N VAL A 102 -12.91 -6.14 13.96
CA VAL A 102 -13.28 -5.17 12.91
C VAL A 102 -12.19 -5.08 11.83
N SER A 103 -12.52 -4.79 10.58
CA SER A 103 -11.52 -4.71 9.50
C SER A 103 -10.56 -3.54 9.70
N ALA A 104 -9.31 -3.68 9.23
CA ALA A 104 -8.27 -2.66 9.41
C ALA A 104 -8.59 -1.32 8.69
N THR A 105 -9.49 -1.33 7.71
CA THR A 105 -9.98 -0.12 7.04
C THR A 105 -10.97 0.63 7.91
N VAL A 106 -11.92 -0.09 8.54
CA VAL A 106 -12.89 0.51 9.45
C VAL A 106 -12.19 1.07 10.70
N LEU A 107 -11.20 0.33 11.23
CA LEU A 107 -10.38 0.84 12.34
C LEU A 107 -9.66 2.14 11.97
N LEU A 108 -9.09 2.23 10.77
CA LEU A 108 -8.42 3.45 10.32
C LEU A 108 -9.40 4.63 10.23
N THR A 109 -10.60 4.42 9.67
CA THR A 109 -11.62 5.48 9.64
C THR A 109 -12.09 5.92 11.02
N ALA A 110 -12.13 4.99 11.99
CA ALA A 110 -12.43 5.32 13.37
C ALA A 110 -11.30 6.17 13.97
N ILE A 111 -10.03 5.76 13.81
CA ILE A 111 -8.87 6.54 14.28
C ILE A 111 -8.87 7.93 13.64
N GLU A 112 -9.11 8.08 12.33
CA GLU A 112 -9.18 9.38 11.66
C GLU A 112 -10.19 10.37 12.29
N ARG A 113 -11.25 9.84 12.90
CA ARG A 113 -12.26 10.64 13.59
C ARG A 113 -11.78 11.11 14.97
N TYR A 114 -11.12 10.23 15.72
CA TYR A 114 -10.78 10.47 17.14
C TYR A 114 -9.34 10.96 17.36
N ASP A 115 -8.37 10.41 16.63
CA ASP A 115 -6.96 10.78 16.68
C ASP A 115 -6.38 10.93 15.27
N LYS A 116 -6.36 12.18 14.82
CA LYS A 116 -5.88 12.54 13.48
C LYS A 116 -4.39 12.33 13.30
N ASP A 117 -3.59 12.50 14.36
CA ASP A 117 -2.14 12.41 14.25
C ASP A 117 -1.71 10.94 14.18
N ALA A 118 -2.33 10.08 15.00
CA ALA A 118 -2.15 8.63 14.88
C ALA A 118 -2.61 8.09 13.52
N ALA A 119 -3.74 8.60 12.99
CA ALA A 119 -4.19 8.22 11.65
C ALA A 119 -3.16 8.60 10.57
N LEU A 120 -2.59 9.81 10.64
CA LEU A 120 -1.57 10.26 9.70
C LEU A 120 -0.30 9.41 9.76
N GLU A 121 0.13 8.99 10.94
CA GLU A 121 1.28 8.09 11.06
C GLU A 121 1.00 6.73 10.41
N VAL A 122 -0.17 6.14 10.66
CA VAL A 122 -0.59 4.87 10.06
C VAL A 122 -0.67 5.00 8.53
N LEU A 123 -1.26 6.07 8.02
CA LEU A 123 -1.36 6.35 6.59
C LEU A 123 0.02 6.49 5.95
N ARG A 124 0.96 7.20 6.58
CA ARG A 124 2.34 7.32 6.12
C ARG A 124 3.03 5.96 5.99
N LEU A 125 2.88 5.09 7.00
CA LEU A 125 3.46 3.75 6.97
C LEU A 125 2.86 2.88 5.86
N ARG A 126 1.53 2.95 5.65
CA ARG A 126 0.85 2.22 4.56
C ARG A 126 1.28 2.73 3.18
N ALA A 127 1.33 4.05 3.01
CA ALA A 127 1.80 4.71 1.80
C ALA A 127 3.23 4.28 1.46
N ALA A 128 4.15 4.33 2.42
CA ALA A 128 5.52 3.87 2.25
C ALA A 128 5.60 2.38 1.88
N GLY A 129 4.78 1.52 2.52
CA GLY A 129 4.71 0.09 2.18
C GLY A 129 4.25 -0.15 0.74
N LEU A 130 3.18 0.54 0.32
CA LEU A 130 2.68 0.49 -1.06
C LEU A 130 3.70 1.00 -2.08
N MET A 131 4.39 2.08 -1.75
CA MET A 131 5.47 2.64 -2.57
C MET A 131 6.58 1.61 -2.79
N VAL A 132 7.12 1.04 -1.72
CA VAL A 132 8.19 0.02 -1.79
C VAL A 132 7.72 -1.21 -2.58
N ARG A 133 6.48 -1.66 -2.36
CA ARG A 133 5.88 -2.76 -3.12
C ARG A 133 5.84 -2.47 -4.63
N ASN A 134 5.43 -1.27 -5.01
CA ASN A 134 5.28 -0.89 -6.41
C ASN A 134 6.64 -0.62 -7.09
N CYS A 135 7.72 -0.40 -6.32
CA CYS A 135 9.08 -0.33 -6.87
C CYS A 135 9.65 -1.72 -7.25
N PHE A 136 9.10 -2.82 -6.75
CA PHE A 136 9.61 -4.17 -7.03
C PHE A 136 9.63 -4.51 -8.53
N PRO A 137 8.53 -4.35 -9.31
CA PRO A 137 8.56 -4.73 -10.71
C PRO A 137 9.55 -3.94 -11.58
N PRO A 138 9.69 -2.59 -11.49
CA PRO A 138 10.67 -1.88 -12.30
C PRO A 138 12.11 -2.23 -11.92
N PHE A 139 12.40 -2.54 -10.64
CA PHE A 139 13.71 -3.06 -10.25
C PHE A 139 13.98 -4.43 -10.88
N LEU A 140 13.00 -5.33 -10.88
CA LEU A 140 13.13 -6.64 -11.51
C LEU A 140 13.32 -6.52 -13.03
N ALA A 141 12.53 -5.67 -13.69
CA ALA A 141 12.63 -5.43 -15.13
C ALA A 141 13.99 -4.82 -15.51
N GLY A 142 14.46 -3.83 -14.76
CA GLY A 142 15.79 -3.25 -14.94
C GLY A 142 16.92 -4.26 -14.72
N CYS A 143 16.79 -5.13 -13.72
CA CYS A 143 17.74 -6.23 -13.49
C CYS A 143 17.82 -7.17 -14.70
N VAL A 144 16.67 -7.59 -15.25
CA VAL A 144 16.62 -8.44 -16.45
C VAL A 144 17.25 -7.74 -17.65
N ALA A 145 16.94 -6.46 -17.89
CA ALA A 145 17.54 -5.72 -18.99
C ALA A 145 19.07 -5.61 -18.85
N ALA A 146 19.57 -5.34 -17.64
CA ALA A 146 21.01 -5.28 -17.37
C ALA A 146 21.70 -6.65 -17.56
N ILE A 147 21.04 -7.76 -17.23
CA ILE A 147 21.55 -9.12 -17.55
C ILE A 147 21.65 -9.33 -19.06
N VAL A 148 20.62 -8.93 -19.81
CA VAL A 148 20.63 -9.04 -21.28
C VAL A 148 21.77 -8.21 -21.88
N GLU A 149 22.02 -7.00 -21.39
CA GLU A 149 23.15 -6.18 -21.85
C GLU A 149 24.52 -6.76 -21.49
N ALA A 150 24.65 -7.36 -20.31
CA ALA A 150 25.89 -8.02 -19.90
C ALA A 150 26.27 -9.18 -20.83
N VAL A 151 25.27 -9.86 -21.43
CA VAL A 151 25.47 -10.92 -22.42
C VAL A 151 25.74 -10.35 -23.82
N GLY A 152 25.13 -9.21 -24.18
CA GLY A 152 25.24 -8.55 -25.49
C GLY A 152 26.52 -7.72 -25.76
N ASP A 153 27.55 -7.88 -24.93
CA ASP A 153 28.89 -7.29 -25.06
C ASP A 153 29.04 -5.77 -24.84
N HIS A 154 27.95 -5.06 -24.51
CA HIS A 154 28.04 -3.64 -24.18
C HIS A 154 28.45 -3.46 -22.72
N HIS A 155 29.67 -2.94 -22.50
CA HIS A 155 30.17 -2.46 -21.20
C HIS A 155 29.84 -3.38 -20.02
N ARG A 156 30.20 -4.67 -20.18
CA ARG A 156 29.94 -5.78 -19.26
C ARG A 156 30.06 -5.45 -17.75
N PRO A 157 31.12 -4.77 -17.26
CA PRO A 157 31.23 -4.52 -15.82
C PRO A 157 30.09 -3.64 -15.28
N THR A 158 29.69 -2.59 -16.02
CA THR A 158 28.62 -1.69 -15.60
C THR A 158 27.26 -2.39 -15.59
N ALA A 159 26.97 -3.17 -16.64
CA ALA A 159 25.74 -3.93 -16.75
C ALA A 159 25.61 -4.97 -15.63
N ILE A 160 26.70 -5.69 -15.29
CA ILE A 160 26.71 -6.66 -14.18
C ILE A 160 26.45 -5.96 -12.85
N VAL A 161 27.10 -4.82 -12.58
CA VAL A 161 26.88 -4.05 -11.34
C VAL A 161 25.43 -3.58 -11.26
N CYS A 162 24.86 -3.04 -12.34
CA CYS A 162 23.45 -2.63 -12.38
C CYS A 162 22.50 -3.81 -12.14
N ALA A 163 22.75 -4.97 -12.75
CA ALA A 163 21.95 -6.17 -12.54
C ALA A 163 21.95 -6.60 -11.07
N VAL A 164 23.13 -6.62 -10.44
CA VAL A 164 23.26 -6.97 -9.01
C VAL A 164 22.54 -5.96 -8.14
N LEU A 165 22.74 -4.66 -8.33
CA LEU A 165 22.12 -3.62 -7.52
C LEU A 165 20.59 -3.63 -7.64
N LEU A 166 20.07 -3.73 -8.85
CA LEU A 166 18.62 -3.75 -9.10
C LEU A 166 17.99 -5.06 -8.60
N GLY A 167 18.68 -6.19 -8.77
CA GLY A 167 18.26 -7.48 -8.21
C GLY A 167 18.19 -7.44 -6.68
N LEU A 168 19.22 -6.90 -6.02
CA LEU A 168 19.22 -6.73 -4.57
C LEU A 168 18.13 -5.76 -4.10
N ALA A 169 17.93 -4.64 -4.79
CA ALA A 169 16.86 -3.69 -4.48
C ALA A 169 15.47 -4.35 -4.57
N ALA A 170 15.24 -5.17 -5.61
CA ALA A 170 14.02 -5.96 -5.74
C ALA A 170 13.86 -6.93 -4.55
N LEU A 171 14.90 -7.70 -4.21
CA LEU A 171 14.84 -8.67 -3.11
C LEU A 171 14.60 -8.01 -1.75
N VAL A 172 15.24 -6.87 -1.47
CA VAL A 172 15.10 -6.13 -0.19
C VAL A 172 13.75 -5.41 -0.08
N SER A 173 13.14 -5.02 -1.19
CA SER A 173 11.84 -4.35 -1.18
C SER A 173 10.72 -5.20 -0.56
N VAL A 174 10.81 -6.53 -0.69
CA VAL A 174 9.80 -7.46 -0.18
C VAL A 174 9.74 -7.47 1.36
N PRO A 175 10.82 -7.76 2.10
CA PRO A 175 10.79 -7.75 3.57
C PRO A 175 10.52 -6.35 4.13
N GLU A 176 11.02 -5.28 3.50
CA GLU A 176 10.75 -3.92 3.97
C GLU A 176 9.27 -3.53 3.79
N ASN A 177 8.64 -3.89 2.67
CA ASN A 177 7.20 -3.73 2.50
C ASN A 177 6.40 -4.50 3.57
N GLN A 178 6.77 -5.75 3.86
CA GLN A 178 6.10 -6.53 4.90
C GLN A 178 6.23 -5.89 6.29
N LYS A 179 7.44 -5.42 6.62
CA LYS A 179 7.73 -4.74 7.89
C LYS A 179 6.92 -3.45 8.03
N LEU A 180 6.84 -2.63 6.99
CA LEU A 180 6.03 -1.40 6.99
C LEU A 180 4.53 -1.69 7.16
N ARG A 181 4.01 -2.71 6.46
CA ARG A 181 2.61 -3.15 6.61
C ARG A 181 2.31 -3.68 8.01
N ASP A 182 3.23 -4.46 8.56
CA ASP A 182 3.15 -4.99 9.92
C ASP A 182 3.13 -3.87 10.96
N TRP A 183 4.02 -2.89 10.82
CA TRP A 183 4.08 -1.71 11.69
C TRP A 183 2.81 -0.87 11.58
N ALA A 184 2.31 -0.63 10.37
CA ALA A 184 1.07 0.10 10.16
C ALA A 184 -0.12 -0.59 10.86
N ASN A 185 -0.23 -1.92 10.72
CA ASN A 185 -1.28 -2.70 11.37
C ASN A 185 -1.15 -2.67 12.89
N HIS A 186 0.08 -2.83 13.41
CA HIS A 186 0.32 -2.77 14.85
C HIS A 186 -0.04 -1.40 15.44
N LYS A 187 0.39 -0.31 14.78
CA LYS A 187 0.05 1.07 15.16
C LYS A 187 -1.45 1.34 15.10
N THR A 188 -2.14 0.79 14.10
CA THR A 188 -3.61 0.87 14.03
C THR A 188 -4.26 0.27 15.28
N LEU A 189 -3.82 -0.92 15.70
CA LEU A 189 -4.35 -1.60 16.88
C LEU A 189 -3.99 -0.86 18.18
N GLU A 190 -2.76 -0.37 18.28
CA GLU A 190 -2.29 0.44 19.41
C GLU A 190 -3.14 1.72 19.58
N ALA A 191 -3.38 2.45 18.49
CA ALA A 191 -4.22 3.65 18.52
C ALA A 191 -5.66 3.35 18.94
N CYS A 192 -6.24 2.25 18.44
CA CYS A 192 -7.58 1.81 18.85
C CYS A 192 -7.62 1.42 20.34
N PHE A 193 -6.57 0.76 20.83
CA PHE A 193 -6.50 0.34 22.22
C PHE A 193 -6.48 1.54 23.18
N TRP A 194 -5.77 2.61 22.85
CA TRP A 194 -5.70 3.79 23.71
C TRP A 194 -6.89 4.76 23.57
N THR A 195 -7.80 4.51 22.63
CA THR A 195 -8.97 5.37 22.36
C THR A 195 -10.27 4.62 22.69
N PRO A 196 -10.77 4.68 23.92
CA PRO A 196 -11.95 3.90 24.35
C PRO A 196 -13.23 4.23 23.57
N GLU A 197 -13.37 5.47 23.07
CA GLU A 197 -14.52 5.93 22.28
C GLU A 197 -14.71 5.14 20.99
N ILE A 198 -13.62 4.57 20.44
CA ILE A 198 -13.67 3.72 19.26
C ILE A 198 -14.45 2.43 19.56
N ASP A 199 -14.30 1.86 20.75
CA ASP A 199 -15.05 0.65 21.10
C ASP A 199 -16.54 0.89 21.23
N GLU A 200 -16.94 2.06 21.73
CA GLU A 200 -18.35 2.42 21.88
C GLU A 200 -19.04 2.50 20.52
N VAL A 201 -18.36 3.06 19.52
CA VAL A 201 -18.88 3.18 18.15
C VAL A 201 -18.91 1.83 17.43
N LEU A 202 -17.97 0.94 17.76
CA LEU A 202 -17.85 -0.38 17.16
C LEU A 202 -18.70 -1.45 17.86
N ARG A 203 -19.35 -1.14 19.00
CA ARG A 203 -20.28 -2.07 19.63
C ARG A 203 -21.46 -2.33 18.68
N PRO A 204 -21.83 -3.61 18.45
CA PRO A 204 -23.02 -3.92 17.69
C PRO A 204 -24.25 -3.32 18.42
N PRO A 205 -25.27 -2.84 17.68
CA PRO A 205 -26.47 -2.33 18.29
C PRO A 205 -27.10 -3.41 19.17
N GLU A 206 -27.49 -3.02 20.38
CA GLU A 206 -28.15 -3.92 21.32
C GLU A 206 -29.39 -4.51 20.62
N PRO A 207 -29.58 -5.85 20.63
CA PRO A 207 -30.68 -6.46 19.92
C PRO A 207 -31.99 -5.86 20.41
N ALA A 208 -32.73 -5.21 19.49
CA ALA A 208 -34.01 -4.61 19.81
C ALA A 208 -34.87 -5.63 20.57
N PRO A 209 -35.53 -5.25 21.68
CA PRO A 209 -36.32 -6.17 22.47
C PRO A 209 -37.29 -6.86 21.52
N ARG A 210 -37.18 -8.19 21.43
CA ARG A 210 -38.08 -8.99 20.59
C ARG A 210 -39.50 -8.58 20.99
N PRO A 211 -40.36 -8.16 20.05
CA PRO A 211 -41.74 -7.84 20.40
C PRO A 211 -42.30 -9.07 21.09
N VAL A 212 -42.57 -8.95 22.39
CA VAL A 212 -43.22 -10.00 23.15
C VAL A 212 -44.51 -10.25 22.41
N ARG A 213 -44.67 -11.46 21.87
CA ARG A 213 -45.87 -11.92 21.18
C ARG A 213 -47.01 -12.01 22.22
N GLN A 214 -47.43 -10.87 22.75
CA GLN A 214 -48.55 -10.77 23.66
C GLN A 214 -49.83 -11.00 22.85
N GLY A 215 -50.30 -12.25 22.88
CA GLY A 215 -51.73 -12.53 22.90
C GLY A 215 -52.53 -12.31 21.61
N LEU A 216 -52.03 -12.70 20.43
CA LEU A 216 -52.89 -12.78 19.22
C LEU A 216 -53.73 -14.08 19.14
N TRP A 217 -53.89 -14.83 20.24
CA TRP A 217 -54.67 -16.08 20.28
C TRP A 217 -55.98 -15.97 21.09
N ARG A 218 -56.36 -14.79 21.59
CA ARG A 218 -57.60 -14.62 22.39
C ARG A 218 -58.84 -14.13 21.62
N ARG A 219 -58.82 -14.06 20.28
CA ARG A 219 -59.96 -13.56 19.47
C ARG A 219 -60.52 -14.53 18.43
N LEU A 220 -60.37 -15.84 18.61
CA LEU A 220 -60.97 -16.84 17.70
C LEU A 220 -61.92 -17.86 18.36
N THR A 221 -62.34 -17.63 19.61
CA THR A 221 -63.31 -18.52 20.31
C THR A 221 -64.62 -17.82 20.68
N SER A 222 -65.00 -16.77 19.95
CA SER A 222 -66.27 -16.07 20.14
C SER A 222 -66.85 -15.66 18.79
N ALA A 223 -67.31 -16.63 18.02
CA ALA A 223 -68.27 -16.48 16.94
C ALA A 223 -69.05 -17.79 16.83
#